data_AF-A0A917Q6W6-F1
#
_entry.id   AF-A0A917Q6W6-F1
#
_cell.length_a   1.000
_cell.length_b   1.000
_cell.length_c   1.000
_cell.angle_alpha   90.00
_cell.angle_beta   90.00
_cell.angle_gamma   90.00
#
_symmetry.space_group_name_H-M   'P 1'
#
loop_
_entity.id
_entity.type
_entity.pdbx_description
1 polymer ?
#
loop_
_entity_poly.entity_id
_entity_poly.type
_entity_poly.pdbx_seq_one_letter_code
_entity_poly.pdbx_strand_id
1 'polypeptide(L)' 'MLKLAILVFILCAPTFAGTLVIGVLTANMALDSAAPILIAAALGVLAAFPASWWIARAILRNQEPRRHGA' A
#
# COMPACT_ATOMS: atom_id res chain seq x y z
N MET A 1 1.11 4.78 -17.36
CA MET A 1 0.60 4.90 -15.96
C MET A 1 0.55 3.56 -15.24
N LEU A 2 0.02 2.49 -15.86
CA LEU A 2 -0.13 1.17 -15.22
C LEU A 2 1.20 0.58 -14.70
N LYS A 3 2.31 0.73 -15.44
CA LYS A 3 3.66 0.34 -14.97
C LYS A 3 4.09 1.04 -13.68
N LEU A 4 3.89 2.36 -13.58
CA LEU A 4 4.22 3.15 -12.39
C LEU A 4 3.31 2.78 -11.21
N ALA A 5 2.01 2.64 -11.47
CA ALA A 5 1.04 2.24 -10.45
C ALA A 5 1.34 0.84 -9.90
N ILE A 6 1.75 -0.11 -10.74
CA ILE A 6 2.19 -1.45 -10.31
C ILE A 6 3.42 -1.37 -9.41
N LEU A 7 4.44 -0.58 -9.78
CA LEU A 7 5.64 -0.41 -8.96
C LEU A 7 5.30 0.17 -7.58
N VAL A 8 4.46 1.20 -7.55
CA VAL A 8 3.97 1.81 -6.31
C VAL A 8 3.16 0.81 -5.49
N PHE A 9 2.29 0.03 -6.14
CA PHE A 9 1.47 -0.99 -5.49
C PHE A 9 2.32 -2.10 -4.87
N ILE A 10 3.34 -2.61 -5.57
CA ILE A 10 4.21 -3.68 -5.08
C ILE A 10 4.97 -3.30 -3.81
N LEU A 11 5.27 -2.00 -3.65
CA LEU A 11 5.91 -1.48 -2.45
C LEU A 11 4.89 -1.18 -1.36
N CYS A 12 3.80 -0.50 -1.70
CA CYS A 12 2.83 0.00 -0.72
C CYS A 12 1.96 -1.12 -0.13
N ALA A 13 1.63 -2.15 -0.93
CA ALA A 13 0.83 -3.29 -0.49
C ALA A 13 1.43 -4.08 0.69
N PRO A 14 2.69 -4.57 0.62
CA PRO A 14 3.30 -5.27 1.74
C PRO A 14 3.54 -4.35 2.95
N THR A 15 3.82 -3.06 2.75
CA THR A 15 3.97 -2.10 3.86
C THR A 15 2.65 -1.92 4.61
N PHE A 16 1.53 -1.67 3.91
CA PHE A 16 0.22 -1.52 4.55
C PHE A 16 -0.25 -2.81 5.21
N ALA A 17 -0.07 -3.96 4.55
CA ALA A 17 -0.38 -5.25 5.13
C ALA A 17 0.44 -5.51 6.40
N GLY A 18 1.75 -5.23 6.37
CA GLY A 18 2.64 -5.37 7.52
C GLY A 18 2.22 -4.48 8.69
N THR A 19 1.93 -3.20 8.46
CA THR A 19 1.49 -2.26 9.51
C THR A 19 0.20 -2.73 10.17
N LEU A 20 -0.77 -3.23 9.41
CA LEU A 20 -2.04 -3.73 9.95
C LEU A 20 -1.87 -5.05 10.71
N VAL A 21 -1.03 -5.96 10.21
CA VAL A 21 -0.68 -7.18 10.93
C VAL A 21 -0.01 -6.85 12.26
N ILE A 22 0.96 -5.93 12.28
CA ILE A 22 1.59 -5.45 13.51
C ILE A 22 0.54 -4.83 14.44
N GLY A 23 -0.36 -4.00 13.91
CA GLY A 23 -1.45 -3.40 14.67
C GLY A 23 -2.35 -4.43 15.36
N VAL A 24 -2.75 -5.49 14.64
CA VAL A 24 -3.59 -6.56 15.19
C VAL A 24 -2.86 -7.40 16.25
N LEU A 25 -1.58 -7.67 16.04
CA LEU A 25 -0.75 -8.37 17.03
C LEU A 25 -0.52 -7.52 18.29
N THR A 26 -0.31 -6.21 18.13
CA THR A 26 -0.03 -5.29 19.25
C THR A 26 -1.29 -4.97 20.06
N ALA A 27 -2.45 -4.86 19.40
CA ALA A 27 -3.73 -4.63 20.05
C ALA A 27 -4.27 -5.87 20.80
N ASN A 28 -3.49 -6.95 20.85
CA ASN A 28 -3.87 -8.23 21.45
C ASN A 28 -5.21 -8.76 20.90
N MET A 29 -5.58 -8.41 19.66
CA MET A 29 -6.75 -8.97 18.96
C MET A 29 -6.45 -10.35 18.35
N ALA A 30 -5.18 -10.73 18.31
CA ALA A 30 -4.70 -12.01 17.79
C ALA A 30 -4.61 -13.10 18.88
N LEU A 31 -5.46 -13.02 19.91
CA LEU A 31 -5.32 -13.81 21.15
C LEU A 31 -5.23 -15.32 20.93
N ASP A 32 -5.83 -15.91 19.88
CA ASP A 32 -5.74 -17.38 19.67
C ASP A 32 -6.02 -17.87 18.23
N SER A 33 -5.96 -17.01 17.21
CA SER A 33 -6.36 -17.43 15.85
C SER A 33 -5.58 -16.75 14.72
N ALA A 34 -5.26 -17.54 13.69
CA ALA A 34 -4.68 -17.05 12.44
C ALA A 34 -5.68 -16.23 11.59
N ALA A 35 -6.99 -16.39 11.86
CA ALA A 35 -8.06 -15.70 11.15
C ALA A 35 -7.96 -14.16 11.19
N PRO A 36 -7.80 -13.48 12.36
CA PRO A 36 -7.66 -12.03 12.42
C PRO A 36 -6.44 -11.48 11.66
N ILE A 37 -5.34 -12.25 11.59
CA ILE A 37 -4.13 -11.86 10.85
C ILE A 37 -4.40 -11.87 9.34
N LEU A 38 -5.07 -12.90 8.85
CA LEU A 38 -5.43 -13.01 7.43
C LEU A 38 -6.40 -11.90 7.00
N ILE A 39 -7.38 -11.57 7.86
CA ILE A 39 -8.32 -10.47 7.62
C ILE A 39 -7.57 -9.12 7.60
N ALA A 40 -6.65 -8.90 8.54
CA ALA A 40 -5.84 -7.68 8.58
C ALA A 40 -4.96 -7.50 7.34
N ALA A 41 -4.31 -8.59 6.89
CA ALA A 41 -3.51 -8.60 5.68
C ALA A 41 -4.37 -8.33 4.44
N ALA A 42 -5.55 -8.95 4.34
CA ALA A 42 -6.49 -8.71 3.25
C ALA A 42 -6.99 -7.27 3.23
N LEU A 43 -7.34 -6.70 4.39
CA LEU A 43 -7.72 -5.29 4.51
C LEU A 43 -6.58 -4.35 4.12
N GLY A 44 -5.33 -4.69 4.44
CA GLY A 44 -4.17 -3.90 4.03
C GLY A 44 -3.95 -3.88 2.52
N VAL A 45 -4.13 -5.02 1.87
CA VAL A 45 -4.08 -5.11 0.40
C VAL A 45 -5.24 -4.34 -0.24
N LEU A 46 -6.44 -4.45 0.32
CA LEU A 46 -7.61 -3.72 -0.14
C LEU A 46 -7.46 -2.20 0.02
N ALA A 47 -6.84 -1.74 1.11
CA ALA A 47 -6.52 -0.32 1.33
C ALA A 47 -5.37 0.16 0.43
N ALA A 48 -4.40 -0.70 0.14
CA ALA A 48 -3.28 -0.37 -0.74
C ALA A 48 -3.70 -0.20 -2.20
N PHE A 49 -4.80 -0.84 -2.63
CA PHE A 49 -5.31 -0.72 -3.99
C PHE A 49 -5.70 0.74 -4.37
N PRO A 50 -6.62 1.43 -3.66
CA PRO A 50 -6.91 2.85 -3.93
C PRO A 50 -5.73 3.77 -3.62
N ALA A 51 -4.95 3.48 -2.57
CA ALA A 51 -3.78 4.27 -2.21
C ALA A 51 -2.74 4.30 -3.34
N SER A 52 -2.47 3.16 -3.97
CA SER A 52 -1.52 3.06 -5.09
C SER A 52 -1.92 3.94 -6.28
N TRP A 53 -3.22 4.06 -6.55
CA TRP A 53 -3.73 4.90 -7.64
C TRP A 53 -3.55 6.39 -7.35
N TRP A 54 -3.85 6.83 -6.12
CA TRP A 54 -3.62 8.22 -5.70
C TRP A 54 -2.15 8.60 -5.72
N ILE A 55 -1.29 7.74 -5.19
CA ILE A 55 0.16 7.98 -5.14
C ILE A 55 0.73 8.00 -6.56
N ALA A 56 0.36 7.06 -7.43
CA ALA A 56 0.80 7.06 -8.82
C ALA A 56 0.35 8.33 -9.56
N ARG A 57 -0.89 8.79 -9.32
CA ARG A 57 -1.42 10.02 -9.91
C ARG A 57 -0.70 11.28 -9.41
N ALA A 58 -0.33 11.31 -8.14
CA ALA A 58 0.48 12.39 -7.56
C ALA A 58 1.89 12.42 -8.16
N ILE A 59 2.54 11.27 -8.31
CA ILE A 59 3.86 11.16 -8.95
C ILE A 59 3.79 11.65 -10.40
N LEU A 60 2.80 11.19 -11.18
CA LEU A 60 2.62 11.61 -12.57
C LEU A 60 2.43 13.13 -12.71
N ARG A 61 1.60 13.75 -11.85
CA ARG A 61 1.43 15.21 -11.82
C ARG A 61 2.73 15.95 -11.49
N ASN A 62 3.58 15.38 -10.65
CA ASN A 62 4.88 15.97 -10.29
C ASN A 62 5.95 15.78 -11.37
N GLN A 63 5.73 14.90 -12.35
CA GLN A 63 6.64 14.66 -13.47
C GLN A 63 6.34 15.54 -14.69
N GLU A 64 5.22 16.26 -14.71
CA GLU A 64 4.98 17.37 -15.64
C GLU A 64 5.94 18.54 -15.31
N PRO A 65 6.53 19.18 -16.32
CA PRO A 65 7.83 18.88 -16.91
C PRO A 65 9.03 19.50 -16.15
N ARG A 66 9.89 18.66 -15.56
CA ARG A 66 11.34 18.96 -15.42
C ARG A 66 12.03 18.72 -16.78
N ARG A 67 11.58 19.42 -17.82
CA ARG A 67 12.27 19.47 -19.12
C ARG A 67 13.42 20.49 -18.99
N HIS A 68 14.40 20.20 -18.13
CA HIS A 68 15.74 20.77 -18.28
C HIS A 68 16.36 19.95 -19.40
N GLY A 69 16.39 20.45 -20.62
CA GLY A 69 17.40 21.42 -21.05
C GLY A 69 18.35 20.60 -21.91
N ALA A 70 18.30 20.87 -23.21
CA ALA A 70 19.11 20.21 -24.23
C ALA A 70 20.61 20.31 -23.95
#